data_AF-A0A3P1WD14-F1
#
_entry.id   AF-A0A3P1WD14-F1
#
_cell.length_a   1.000
_cell.length_b   1.000
_cell.length_c   1.000
_cell.angle_alpha   90.00
_cell.angle_beta   90.00
_cell.angle_gamma   90.00
#
_symmetry.space_group_name_H-M   'P 1'
#
loop_
_entity.id
_entity.type
_entity.pdbx_description
1 polymer ?
#
loop_
_entity_poly.entity_id
_entity_poly.type
_entity_poly.pdbx_seq_one_letter_code
_entity_poly.pdbx_strand_id
1 'polypeptide(L)'
;MAGAVLVILVGSQGSGQILCEEGRRNAAYLDPAGIPTICEGWTLGVQLGDWASDAQCDELTLSGIRDAAAVFVAHAHDEVRRAVPPASIAAFLSFIYDVGPGAAGQKDGFV
;
A
#
# COMPACT_ATOMS: atom_id res chain seq x y z
N MET A 1 12.56 10.31 9.68
CA MET A 1 12.02 9.81 8.40
C MET A 1 11.07 8.63 8.64
N ALA A 2 11.49 7.37 8.44
CA ALA A 2 10.60 6.19 8.37
C ALA A 2 9.46 6.12 9.40
N GLY A 3 9.73 6.27 10.70
CA GLY A 3 8.69 6.16 11.74
C GLY A 3 7.53 7.17 11.59
N ALA A 4 7.80 8.39 11.12
CA ALA A 4 6.75 9.38 10.88
C ALA A 4 5.93 9.07 9.62
N VAL A 5 6.57 8.52 8.58
CA VAL A 5 5.91 8.09 7.34
C VAL A 5 4.97 6.91 7.62
N LEU A 6 5.44 5.93 8.39
CA LEU A 6 4.65 4.74 8.75
C LEU A 6 3.41 5.09 9.60
N VAL A 7 3.56 6.01 10.55
CA VAL A 7 2.43 6.52 11.36
C VAL A 7 1.40 7.27 10.51
N ILE A 8 1.78 7.93 9.41
CA ILE A 8 0.81 8.56 8.50
C ILE A 8 0.07 7.49 7.67
N LEU A 9 0.78 6.50 7.13
CA LEU A 9 0.21 5.50 6.22
C LEU A 9 -0.72 4.49 6.92
N VAL A 10 -0.33 3.99 8.10
CA VAL A 10 -1.03 2.92 8.84
C VAL A 10 -1.79 3.45 10.06
N GLY A 11 -1.32 4.56 10.63
CA GLY A 11 -1.86 5.11 11.87
C GLY A 11 -1.60 4.20 13.07
N SER A 12 -2.41 4.38 14.10
CA SER A 12 -2.69 3.35 15.10
C SER A 12 -4.21 3.21 15.22
N GLN A 13 -4.70 2.01 15.52
CA GLN A 13 -6.13 1.70 15.57
C GLN A 13 -6.90 2.00 14.25
N GLY A 14 -6.33 1.66 13.10
CA GLY A 14 -7.06 1.67 11.82
C GLY A 14 -7.49 3.08 11.36
N SER A 15 -6.57 4.05 11.43
CA SER A 15 -6.82 5.45 11.06
C SER A 15 -5.74 6.06 10.15
N GLY A 16 -4.88 5.22 9.58
CA GLY A 16 -3.87 5.63 8.60
C GLY A 16 -4.45 5.95 7.23
N GLN A 17 -3.68 6.71 6.46
CA GLN A 17 -4.05 7.22 5.13
C GLN A 17 -4.61 6.13 4.22
N ILE A 18 -3.90 4.99 4.09
CA ILE A 18 -4.25 3.90 3.16
C ILE A 18 -5.63 3.31 3.50
N LEU A 19 -5.94 3.09 4.77
CA LEU A 19 -7.24 2.53 5.17
C LEU A 19 -8.39 3.53 4.98
N CYS A 20 -8.11 4.83 5.05
CA CYS A 20 -9.09 5.87 4.70
C CYS A 20 -9.29 6.04 3.17
N GLU A 21 -8.32 5.62 2.35
CA GLU A 21 -8.34 5.71 0.89
C GLU A 21 -8.94 4.44 0.24
N GLU A 22 -8.44 3.25 0.62
CA GLU A 22 -8.84 1.93 0.09
C GLU A 22 -10.12 1.38 0.77
N GLY A 23 -10.17 1.44 2.10
CA GLY A 23 -11.18 0.78 2.93
C GLY A 23 -10.96 -0.74 3.10
N ARG A 24 -11.15 -1.26 4.32
CA ARG A 24 -10.91 -2.69 4.63
C ARG A 24 -12.00 -3.63 4.13
N ARG A 25 -11.59 -4.75 3.53
CA ARG A 25 -12.48 -5.85 3.09
C ARG A 25 -11.91 -7.21 3.49
N ASN A 26 -12.24 -7.70 4.68
CA ASN A 26 -11.73 -8.97 5.23
C ASN A 26 -12.09 -10.23 4.42
N ALA A 27 -13.04 -10.17 3.49
CA ALA A 27 -13.41 -11.26 2.59
C ALA A 27 -13.12 -10.86 1.14
N ALA A 28 -12.56 -11.78 0.36
CA ALA A 28 -12.21 -11.53 -1.03
C ALA A 28 -13.43 -11.17 -1.89
N TYR A 29 -13.26 -10.16 -2.74
CA TYR A 29 -14.27 -9.61 -3.65
C TYR A 29 -13.67 -9.43 -5.04
N LEU A 30 -14.51 -9.16 -6.05
CA LEU A 30 -14.04 -8.64 -7.33
C LEU A 30 -14.06 -7.12 -7.29
N ASP A 31 -12.94 -6.49 -7.64
CA ASP A 31 -12.84 -5.05 -7.82
C ASP A 31 -13.53 -4.58 -9.13
N PRO A 32 -13.58 -3.26 -9.43
CA PRO A 32 -14.19 -2.76 -10.66
C PRO A 32 -13.51 -3.21 -11.97
N ALA A 33 -12.28 -3.75 -11.92
CA ALA A 33 -11.56 -4.32 -13.06
C ALA A 33 -11.77 -5.85 -13.19
N GLY A 34 -12.41 -6.48 -12.21
CA GLY A 34 -12.67 -7.92 -12.17
C GLY A 34 -11.53 -8.75 -11.56
N ILE A 35 -10.62 -8.12 -10.82
CA ILE A 35 -9.51 -8.80 -10.13
C ILE A 35 -9.99 -9.26 -8.74
N PRO A 36 -9.59 -10.47 -8.27
CA PRO A 36 -9.78 -10.87 -6.88
C PRO A 36 -8.95 -10.01 -5.92
N THR A 37 -9.62 -9.37 -4.97
CA THR A 37 -9.02 -8.35 -4.08
C THR A 37 -9.50 -8.57 -2.65
N ILE A 38 -8.64 -8.32 -1.65
CA ILE A 38 -8.92 -8.48 -0.22
C ILE A 38 -8.24 -7.37 0.61
N CYS A 39 -8.65 -7.18 1.86
CA CYS A 39 -8.09 -6.19 2.78
C CYS A 39 -8.15 -4.77 2.19
N GLU A 40 -7.10 -3.96 2.33
CA GLU A 40 -6.93 -2.64 1.70
C GLU A 40 -6.42 -2.80 0.26
N GLY A 41 -7.23 -3.36 -0.64
CA GLY A 41 -6.87 -3.43 -2.07
C GLY A 41 -5.77 -4.44 -2.44
N TRP A 42 -5.43 -5.42 -1.59
CA TRP A 42 -4.42 -6.44 -1.91
C TRP A 42 -4.94 -7.46 -2.95
N THR A 43 -4.21 -7.67 -4.04
CA THR A 43 -4.59 -8.57 -5.15
C THR A 43 -3.70 -9.80 -5.30
N LEU A 44 -2.44 -9.75 -4.86
CA LEU A 44 -1.44 -10.75 -5.23
C LEU A 44 -1.73 -12.11 -4.59
N GLY A 45 -2.09 -13.08 -5.44
CA GLY A 45 -2.37 -14.47 -5.06
C GLY A 45 -3.79 -14.73 -4.53
N VAL A 46 -4.66 -13.73 -4.51
CA VAL A 46 -6.01 -13.81 -3.92
C VAL A 46 -6.96 -14.66 -4.77
N GLN A 47 -7.83 -15.40 -4.10
CA GLN A 47 -8.90 -16.21 -4.70
C GLN A 47 -10.27 -15.84 -4.12
N LEU A 48 -11.33 -15.96 -4.91
CA LEU A 48 -12.68 -15.74 -4.41
C LEU A 48 -13.07 -16.85 -3.41
N GLY A 49 -13.36 -16.43 -2.18
CA GLY A 49 -13.56 -17.33 -1.04
C GLY A 49 -12.50 -17.14 0.06
N ASP A 50 -11.39 -16.47 -0.22
CA ASP A 50 -10.39 -16.14 0.78
C ASP A 50 -10.94 -15.18 1.85
N TRP A 51 -10.43 -15.34 3.08
CA TRP A 51 -10.77 -14.50 4.22
C TRP A 51 -9.52 -14.21 5.07
N ALA A 52 -9.39 -12.96 5.52
CA ALA A 52 -8.27 -12.47 6.30
C ALA A 52 -8.75 -11.73 7.56
N SER A 53 -8.15 -12.06 8.70
CA SER A 53 -8.36 -11.31 9.95
C SER A 53 -7.75 -9.91 9.86
N ASP A 54 -8.17 -9.00 10.74
CA ASP A 54 -7.67 -7.63 10.77
C ASP A 54 -6.15 -7.54 10.86
N ALA A 55 -5.51 -8.39 11.67
CA ALA A 55 -4.06 -8.44 11.78
C ALA A 55 -3.38 -8.91 10.49
N GLN A 56 -4.01 -9.81 9.73
CA GLN A 56 -3.49 -10.23 8.41
C GLN A 56 -3.64 -9.12 7.37
N CYS A 57 -4.71 -8.32 7.43
CA CYS A 57 -4.83 -7.12 6.59
C CYS A 57 -3.78 -6.06 6.96
N ASP A 58 -3.53 -5.84 8.26
CA ASP A 58 -2.44 -4.98 8.72
C ASP A 58 -1.06 -5.48 8.21
N GLU A 59 -0.82 -6.80 8.24
CA GLU A 59 0.42 -7.41 7.73
C GLU A 59 0.59 -7.27 6.20
N LEU A 60 -0.48 -7.47 5.41
CA LEU A 60 -0.46 -7.29 3.95
C LEU A 60 -0.24 -5.82 3.56
N THR A 61 -0.94 -4.89 4.22
CA THR A 61 -0.74 -3.44 4.07
C THR A 61 0.68 -3.04 4.44
N LEU A 62 1.22 -3.56 5.55
CA LEU A 62 2.62 -3.35 5.93
C LEU A 62 3.62 -3.97 4.95
N SER A 63 3.26 -5.03 4.20
CA SER A 63 4.11 -5.55 3.12
C SER A 63 4.15 -4.59 1.94
N GLY A 64 2.99 -4.22 1.38
CA GLY A 64 2.94 -3.32 0.22
C GLY A 64 3.57 -1.96 0.47
N ILE A 65 3.50 -1.42 1.70
CA ILE A 65 4.24 -0.20 2.09
C ILE A 65 5.76 -0.39 2.03
N ARG A 66 6.28 -1.57 2.39
CA ARG A 66 7.73 -1.87 2.30
C ARG A 66 8.17 -2.00 0.84
N ASP A 67 7.35 -2.63 0.02
CA ASP A 67 7.61 -2.80 -1.41
C ASP A 67 7.59 -1.44 -2.13
N ALA A 68 6.59 -0.60 -1.85
CA ALA A 68 6.53 0.79 -2.27
C ALA A 68 7.74 1.62 -1.79
N ALA A 69 8.17 1.43 -0.54
CA ALA A 69 9.34 2.11 0.01
C ALA A 69 10.66 1.65 -0.64
N ALA A 70 10.76 0.38 -1.03
CA ALA A 70 11.92 -0.15 -1.77
C ALA A 70 12.01 0.48 -3.18
N VAL A 71 10.88 0.56 -3.91
CA VAL A 71 10.79 1.26 -5.20
C VAL A 71 11.18 2.74 -5.04
N PHE A 72 10.61 3.44 -4.06
CA PHE A 72 10.97 4.84 -3.78
C PHE A 72 12.47 5.01 -3.48
N VAL A 73 13.09 4.12 -2.69
CA VAL A 73 14.52 4.19 -2.37
C VAL A 73 15.41 3.90 -3.60
N ALA A 74 15.00 2.98 -4.47
CA ALA A 74 15.74 2.64 -5.68
C ALA A 74 15.73 3.78 -6.73
N HIS A 75 14.62 4.50 -6.88
CA HIS A 75 14.46 5.52 -7.93
C HIS A 75 14.64 6.97 -7.45
N ALA A 76 14.39 7.29 -6.17
CA ALA A 76 14.57 8.66 -5.67
C ALA A 76 16.03 8.97 -5.32
N HIS A 77 16.55 10.09 -5.83
CA HIS A 77 17.90 10.54 -5.52
C HIS A 77 18.08 10.84 -4.03
N ASP A 78 19.31 10.68 -3.54
CA ASP A 78 19.66 10.72 -2.11
C ASP A 78 19.34 12.08 -1.46
N GLU A 79 19.39 13.15 -2.26
CA GLU A 79 19.04 14.52 -1.87
C GLU A 79 17.53 14.72 -1.73
N VAL A 80 16.75 14.15 -2.66
CA VAL A 80 15.27 14.16 -2.60
C VAL A 80 14.81 13.43 -1.34
N ARG A 81 15.40 12.26 -1.05
CA ARG A 81 15.13 11.49 0.17
C ARG A 81 15.51 12.20 1.49
N ARG A 82 16.31 13.27 1.44
CA ARG A 82 16.62 14.16 2.58
C ARG A 82 15.74 15.41 2.64
N ALA A 83 15.37 15.98 1.51
CA ALA A 83 14.67 17.27 1.42
C ALA A 83 13.13 17.16 1.52
N VAL A 84 12.53 16.05 1.09
CA VAL A 84 11.08 15.90 1.02
C VAL A 84 10.47 15.64 2.42
N PRO A 85 9.43 16.39 2.85
CA PRO A 85 8.77 16.19 4.15
C PRO A 85 8.13 14.80 4.30
N PRO A 86 8.05 14.23 5.53
CA PRO A 86 7.47 12.90 5.75
C PRO A 86 6.04 12.70 5.21
N ALA A 87 5.18 13.73 5.24
CA ALA A 87 3.83 13.66 4.67
C ALA A 87 3.84 13.56 3.14
N SER A 88 4.77 14.23 2.47
CA SER A 88 4.95 14.13 1.01
C SER A 88 5.56 12.78 0.62
N ILE A 89 6.43 12.19 1.45
CA ILE A 89 6.87 10.80 1.27
C ILE A 89 5.70 9.84 1.46
N ALA A 90 4.88 10.03 2.50
CA ALA A 90 3.69 9.18 2.73
C ALA A 90 2.72 9.22 1.54
N ALA A 91 2.35 10.41 1.04
CA ALA A 91 1.50 10.54 -0.15
C ALA A 91 2.09 9.82 -1.38
N PHE A 92 3.41 9.88 -1.57
CA PHE A 92 4.10 9.19 -2.66
C PHE A 92 4.11 7.66 -2.48
N LEU A 93 4.22 7.17 -1.24
CA LEU A 93 4.14 5.74 -0.94
C LEU A 93 2.70 5.20 -0.99
N SER A 94 1.68 6.00 -0.65
CA SER A 94 0.27 5.65 -0.90
C SER A 94 0.01 5.54 -2.41
N PHE A 95 0.50 6.49 -3.22
CA PHE A 95 0.39 6.39 -4.68
C PHE A 95 1.10 5.17 -5.27
N ILE A 96 2.29 4.80 -4.76
CA ILE A 96 2.95 3.53 -5.16
C ILE A 96 2.24 2.30 -4.55
N TYR A 97 1.47 2.43 -3.47
CA TYR A 97 0.65 1.33 -2.96
C TYR A 97 -0.60 1.12 -3.84
N ASP A 98 -1.28 2.18 -4.25
CA ASP A 98 -2.41 2.17 -5.19
C ASP A 98 -1.97 1.66 -6.58
N VAL A 99 -0.84 2.18 -7.09
CA VAL A 99 -0.40 1.97 -8.49
C VAL A 99 0.83 1.05 -8.67
N GLY A 100 1.93 1.14 -7.88
CA GLY A 100 3.10 0.19 -7.81
C GLY A 100 4.28 0.36 -8.82
N PRO A 101 5.10 -0.66 -9.24
CA PRO A 101 6.04 -0.72 -10.43
C PRO A 101 5.67 -0.83 -11.98
N GLY A 102 4.99 -1.79 -12.66
CA GLY A 102 4.67 -1.69 -14.13
C GLY A 102 3.66 -2.59 -14.93
N ALA A 103 2.49 -3.05 -14.44
CA ALA A 103 1.44 -3.81 -15.16
C ALA A 103 0.03 -3.82 -14.48
N ALA A 104 -0.97 -4.46 -15.11
CA ALA A 104 -2.36 -4.48 -14.63
C ALA A 104 -2.64 -5.56 -13.57
N GLY A 105 -3.14 -5.17 -12.40
CA GLY A 105 -3.71 -6.04 -11.36
C GLY A 105 -2.71 -6.72 -10.43
N GLN A 106 -1.42 -6.68 -10.76
CA GLN A 106 -0.41 -6.49 -9.72
C GLN A 106 -0.50 -5.03 -9.25
N LYS A 107 -0.04 -4.74 -8.02
CA LYS A 107 0.23 -3.34 -7.64
C LYS A 107 1.51 -2.95 -8.37
N ASP A 108 1.43 -2.61 -9.67
CA ASP A 108 2.59 -2.16 -10.45
C ASP A 108 2.41 -1.00 -11.54
N GLY A 109 2.97 0.23 -11.35
CA GLY A 109 3.15 1.38 -12.28
C GLY A 109 4.08 2.60 -11.85
N PHE A 110 5.39 2.40 -11.65
CA PHE A 110 6.49 3.36 -11.31
C PHE A 110 7.93 2.88 -11.73
N VAL A 111 8.10 2.08 -12.79
CA VAL A 111 9.42 1.82 -13.47
C VAL A 111 9.47 2.33 -14.90
#